data_AF-A0A1I4IJ95-F1
#
_entry.id   AF-A0A1I4IJ95-F1
#
_cell.length_a   1.000
_cell.length_b   1.000
_cell.length_c   1.000
_cell.angle_alpha   90.00
_cell.angle_beta   90.00
_cell.angle_gamma   90.00
#
_symmetry.space_group_name_H-M   'P 1'
#
loop_
_entity.id
_entity.type
_entity.pdbx_description
1 polymer ?
#
loop_
_entity_poly.entity_id
_entity_poly.type
_entity_poly.pdbx_seq_one_letter_code
_entity_poly.pdbx_strand_id
1 'polypeptide(L)'
;METKKLHYLIASISYIVIIIHFILSHYTTEECKSGILFFSLSTIIYVGFVYLFFKSDLGKFIVVGGLIFIAIISIFLIFTTV
;
A
#
# COMPACT_ATOMS: atom_id res chain seq x y z
N MET A 1 16.88 12.62 9.40
CA MET A 1 16.55 11.20 9.25
C MET A 1 16.57 10.88 7.76
N GLU A 2 17.27 9.84 7.32
CA GLU A 2 17.29 9.42 5.91
C GLU A 2 15.86 9.21 5.40
N THR A 3 15.47 9.85 4.29
CA THR A 3 14.10 9.80 3.72
C THR A 3 13.59 8.36 3.54
N LYS A 4 14.48 7.43 3.16
CA LYS A 4 14.19 5.99 3.09
C LYS A 4 13.71 5.40 4.43
N LYS A 5 14.38 5.75 5.53
CA LYS A 5 14.03 5.27 6.88
C LYS A 5 12.68 5.84 7.33
N LEU A 6 12.38 7.09 6.97
CA LEU A 6 11.07 7.70 7.24
C LEU A 6 9.94 6.91 6.58
N HIS A 7 10.09 6.56 5.30
CA HIS A 7 9.07 5.77 4.58
C HIS A 7 8.82 4.40 5.19
N TYR A 8 9.88 3.68 5.61
CA TYR A 8 9.69 2.40 6.31
C TYR A 8 9.02 2.56 7.66
N LEU A 9 9.38 3.59 8.43
CA LEU A 9 8.74 3.88 9.71
C LEU A 9 7.25 4.17 9.51
N ILE A 10 6.89 4.97 8.50
CA ILE A 10 5.49 5.24 8.14
C ILE A 10 4.77 3.94 7.78
N ALA A 11 5.37 3.08 6.95
CA ALA A 11 4.75 1.80 6.59
C ALA A 11 4.45 0.94 7.83
N SER A 12 5.42 0.82 8.75
CA SER A 12 5.26 0.03 9.96
C SER A 12 4.18 0.58 10.90
N ILE A 13 4.18 1.90 11.15
CA ILE A 13 3.19 2.53 12.02
C ILE A 13 1.80 2.44 11.38
N SER A 14 1.67 2.80 10.11
CA SER A 14 0.39 2.76 9.39
C SER A 14 -0.19 1.35 9.36
N TYR A 15 0.63 0.33 9.13
CA TYR A 15 0.16 -1.06 9.15
C TYR A 15 -0.43 -1.43 10.50
N ILE A 16 0.28 -1.15 11.60
CA ILE A 16 -0.21 -1.43 12.96
C ILE A 16 -1.53 -0.71 13.23
N VAL A 17 -1.61 0.58 12.89
CA VAL A 17 -2.83 1.39 13.08
C VAL A 17 -4.01 0.80 12.31
N ILE A 18 -3.80 0.38 11.06
CA ILE A 18 -4.85 -0.22 10.22
C ILE A 18 -5.31 -1.56 10.81
N ILE A 19 -4.39 -2.43 11.23
CA ILE A 19 -4.76 -3.71 11.84
C ILE A 19 -5.57 -3.49 13.13
N ILE A 20 -5.15 -2.55 13.99
CA ILE A 20 -5.89 -2.18 15.19
C ILE A 20 -7.29 -1.66 14.83
N HIS A 21 -7.41 -0.81 13.81
CA HIS A 21 -8.70 -0.30 13.31
C HIS A 21 -9.65 -1.44 12.94
N PHE A 22 -9.18 -2.45 12.20
CA PHE A 22 -10.01 -3.59 11.81
C PHE A 22 -10.39 -4.50 12.98
N ILE A 23 -9.52 -4.65 13.98
CA ILE A 23 -9.79 -5.48 15.16
C ILE A 23 -10.76 -4.79 16.13
N LEU A 24 -10.64 -3.48 16.31
CA LEU A 24 -11.45 -2.72 17.27
C LEU A 24 -12.79 -2.23 16.71
N SER A 25 -12.93 -2.19 15.38
CA SER A 25 -14.18 -1.79 14.73
C SER A 25 -15.19 -2.94 14.70
N HIS A 26 -16.47 -2.60 14.58
CA HIS A 26 -17.58 -3.56 14.49
C HIS A 26 -17.74 -4.18 13.08
N TYR A 27 -16.63 -4.51 12.41
CA TYR A 27 -16.69 -5.22 11.14
C TYR A 27 -17.13 -6.66 11.34
N THR A 28 -17.84 -7.21 10.35
CA THR A 28 -18.06 -8.66 10.29
C THR A 28 -16.71 -9.38 10.12
N THR A 29 -16.68 -10.66 10.51
CA THR A 29 -15.47 -11.49 10.38
C THR A 29 -14.91 -11.51 8.96
N GLU A 30 -15.79 -11.52 7.95
CA GLU A 30 -15.40 -11.59 6.55
C GLU A 30 -14.87 -10.25 6.02
N GLU A 31 -15.48 -9.13 6.41
CA GLU A 31 -14.97 -7.78 6.11
C GLU A 31 -13.59 -7.54 6.76
N CYS A 32 -13.43 -7.98 8.01
CA CYS A 32 -12.17 -7.88 8.74
C CYS A 32 -11.06 -8.68 8.05
N LYS A 33 -11.31 -9.94 7.69
CA LYS A 33 -10.35 -10.77 6.94
C LYS A 33 -9.98 -10.15 5.59
N SER A 34 -10.98 -9.72 4.81
CA SER A 34 -10.78 -9.12 3.50
C SER A 34 -9.95 -7.83 3.60
N GLY A 35 -10.30 -6.95 4.54
CA GLY A 35 -9.58 -5.69 4.79
C GLY A 35 -8.13 -5.93 5.22
N ILE A 36 -7.90 -6.79 6.21
CA ILE A 36 -6.54 -7.13 6.68
C ILE A 36 -5.70 -7.71 5.53
N LEU A 37 -6.27 -8.61 4.72
CA LEU A 37 -5.56 -9.21 3.59
C LEU A 37 -5.20 -8.16 2.53
N PHE A 38 -6.15 -7.30 2.17
CA PHE A 38 -5.93 -6.20 1.23
C PHE A 38 -4.82 -5.26 1.71
N PHE A 39 -4.92 -4.74 2.93
CA PHE A 39 -3.92 -3.80 3.46
C PHE A 39 -2.55 -4.43 3.70
N SER A 40 -2.49 -5.73 4.01
CA SER A 40 -1.22 -6.45 4.09
C SER A 40 -0.53 -6.53 2.73
N LEU A 41 -1.28 -6.86 1.67
CA LEU A 41 -0.74 -6.85 0.30
C LEU A 41 -0.29 -5.45 -0.13
N SER A 42 -1.11 -4.42 0.13
CA SER A 42 -0.75 -3.03 -0.17
C SER A 42 0.52 -2.59 0.56
N THR A 43 0.71 -3.02 1.82
CA THR A 43 1.91 -2.71 2.60
C THR A 43 3.15 -3.36 1.99
N ILE A 44 3.06 -4.62 1.55
CA ILE A 44 4.17 -5.31 0.87
C ILE A 44 4.55 -4.59 -0.42
N ILE A 45 3.56 -4.23 -1.24
CA ILE A 45 3.79 -3.49 -2.49
C ILE A 45 4.46 -2.14 -2.19
N TYR A 46 3.96 -1.40 -1.20
CA TYR A 46 4.52 -0.11 -0.80
C TYR A 46 5.98 -0.22 -0.35
N VAL A 47 6.27 -1.14 0.57
CA VAL A 47 7.64 -1.38 1.06
C VAL A 47 8.57 -1.81 -0.06
N GLY A 48 8.07 -2.64 -0.99
CA GLY A 48 8.76 -3.02 -2.21
C GLY A 48 9.08 -1.82 -3.11
N PHE A 49 8.13 -0.90 -3.29
CA PHE A 49 8.35 0.32 -4.07
C PHE A 49 9.37 1.24 -3.41
N VAL A 50 9.28 1.45 -2.10
CA VAL A 50 10.29 2.23 -1.35
C VAL A 50 11.67 1.60 -1.52
N TYR A 51 11.79 0.29 -1.40
CA TYR A 51 13.06 -0.40 -1.61
C TYR A 51 13.61 -0.18 -3.03
N LEU A 52 12.80 -0.38 -4.07
CA LEU A 52 13.21 -0.21 -5.46
C LEU A 52 13.60 1.24 -5.78
N PHE A 53 12.81 2.20 -5.31
CA PHE A 53 13.04 3.63 -5.54
C PHE A 53 14.42 4.08 -5.05
N PHE A 54 14.85 3.60 -3.88
CA PHE A 54 16.15 3.95 -3.31
C PHE A 54 17.29 3.01 -3.74
N LYS A 55 17.02 1.96 -4.54
CA LYS A 55 18.03 0.98 -4.96
C LYS A 55 18.77 1.40 -6.23
N SER A 56 18.08 1.90 -7.24
CA SER A 56 18.66 2.26 -8.53
C SER A 56 17.76 3.19 -9.35
N ASP A 57 18.30 3.84 -10.38
CA ASP A 57 17.50 4.70 -11.28
C ASP A 57 16.47 3.90 -12.08
N LEU A 58 16.81 2.67 -12.49
CA LEU A 58 15.84 1.73 -13.06
C LEU A 58 14.70 1.44 -12.05
N GLY A 59 15.03 1.27 -10.78
CA GLY A 59 14.05 1.07 -9.71
C GLY A 59 13.10 2.25 -9.55
N LYS A 60 13.60 3.49 -9.65
CA LYS A 60 12.74 4.70 -9.66
C LYS A 60 11.78 4.68 -10.83
N PHE A 61 12.25 4.33 -12.04
CA PHE A 61 11.39 4.24 -13.22
C PHE A 61 10.29 3.19 -13.07
N ILE A 62 10.63 2.01 -12.54
CA ILE A 62 9.66 0.95 -12.24
C ILE A 62 8.60 1.44 -11.25
N VAL A 63 8.99 2.13 -10.19
CA VAL A 63 8.06 2.65 -9.18
C VAL A 63 7.11 3.70 -9.78
N VAL A 64 7.63 4.65 -10.55
CA VAL A 64 6.79 5.66 -11.23
C VAL A 64 5.83 4.99 -12.22
N GLY A 65 6.31 4.06 -13.04
CA GLY A 65 5.47 3.30 -13.96
C GLY A 65 4.40 2.48 -13.24
N GLY A 66 4.75 1.83 -12.13
CA GLY A 66 3.81 1.08 -11.29
C GLY A 66 2.73 1.97 -10.67
N LEU A 67 3.08 3.17 -10.21
CA LEU A 67 2.12 4.14 -9.68
C LEU A 67 1.16 4.65 -10.77
N ILE A 68 1.67 4.94 -11.97
CA ILE A 68 0.84 5.31 -13.13
C ILE A 68 -0.13 4.19 -13.48
N PHE A 69 0.35 2.95 -13.52
CA PHE A 69 -0.47 1.78 -13.80
C PHE A 69 -1.60 1.59 -12.77
N ILE A 70 -1.28 1.72 -11.48
CA ILE A 70 -2.28 1.69 -10.39
C ILE A 70 -3.31 2.79 -10.59
N ALA A 71 -2.88 4.02 -10.90
CA ALA A 71 -3.80 5.14 -11.13
C ALA A 71 -4.74 4.88 -12.31
N ILE A 72 -4.23 4.34 -13.43
CA ILE A 72 -5.05 3.97 -14.59
C ILE A 72 -6.08 2.90 -14.21
N ILE A 73 -5.67 1.85 -13.48
CA ILE A 73 -6.59 0.81 -13.01
C ILE A 73 -7.65 1.40 -12.09
N SER A 74 -7.28 2.26 -11.14
CA SER A 74 -8.23 2.90 -10.24
C SER A 74 -9.25 3.74 -10.99
N ILE A 75 -8.82 4.51 -11.99
CA ILE A 75 -9.71 5.30 -12.85
C ILE A 75 -10.64 4.38 -13.64
N PHE A 76 -10.09 3.33 -14.27
CA PHE A 76 -10.87 2.37 -15.03
C PHE A 76 -11.95 1.70 -14.17
N LEU A 77 -11.58 1.24 -12.98
CA LEU A 77 -12.50 0.62 -12.03
C LEU A 77 -13.65 1.57 -11.66
N ILE A 78 -13.37 2.85 -11.42
CA ILE A 78 -14.42 3.84 -11.14
C ILE A 78 -15.44 3.91 -12.28
N PHE A 79 -14.99 3.93 -13.54
CA PHE A 79 -15.88 4.01 -14.70
C PHE A 79 -16.64 2.72 -15.01
N THR A 80 -16.17 1.57 -14.51
CA THR A 80 -16.83 0.27 -14.76
C THR A 80 -17.68 -0.25 -13.61
N THR A 81 -17.50 0.29 -12.40
CA THR A 81 -18.24 -0.15 -11.19
C THR A 81 -19.34 0.82 -10.74
N VAL A 82 -19.40 2.01 -11.35
CA VAL A 82 -20.58 2.91 -11.32
C VAL A 82 -21.52 2.52 -12.45
#